data_AF-A0A6P3FL08-F1
#
_entry.id   AF-A0A6P3FL08-F1
#
_cell.length_a   1.000
_cell.length_b   1.000
_cell.length_c   1.000
_cell.angle_alpha   90.00
_cell.angle_beta   90.00
_cell.angle_gamma   90.00
#
_symmetry.space_group_name_H-M   'P 1'
#
loop_
_entity.id
_entity.type
_entity.pdbx_description
1 polymer ?
#
loop_
_entity_poly.entity_id
_entity_poly.type
_entity_poly.pdbx_seq_one_letter_code
_entity_poly.pdbx_strand_id
1 'polypeptide(L)'
;MTSGNQTMVTEFLFTVFPDLHEGSLLFFIPLFLIYGFILTGNLIIFIAVQLDVVLHTPMYFFISVLSFLEIWYSTTTIPKMLSNLVSEQKTISLAGCLMQMYFFHSLGITEGCILTAMAIDRYIAICHPLHYPVIMTPKLPIKLTAGSCLCGFLLVLPEIAWIATLPFCASNQIHQIFCYFTPVLKLACTDTSLVVIVDAIHGAEIIASFLVIALSYIRIIVVILGMPSPEGRKKAFSTCAAHIAVFLMFFGSVAVMYLRFSATYSVFWDTAIAVTFVILVPFLNPIIYSLRNKDMKDAIKRLFCYQKAVSGIGR
;
A
#
# COMPACT_ATOMS: atom_id res chain seq x y z
N MET A 1 -0.12 -23.37 42.25
CA MET A 1 -0.55 -21.96 42.09
C MET A 1 0.60 -21.08 42.53
N THR A 2 1.53 -20.79 41.62
CA THR A 2 2.57 -19.78 41.84
C THR A 2 2.04 -18.47 41.27
N SER A 3 1.71 -17.55 42.17
CA SER A 3 1.35 -16.16 41.86
C SER A 3 2.58 -15.46 41.28
N GLY A 4 2.73 -15.52 39.95
CA GLY A 4 3.66 -14.64 39.24
C GLY A 4 3.01 -13.28 39.07
N ASN A 5 3.73 -12.21 39.39
CA ASN A 5 3.34 -10.83 39.04
C ASN A 5 3.05 -10.75 37.52
N GLN A 6 1.78 -10.86 37.13
CA GLN A 6 1.33 -10.65 35.76
C GLN A 6 1.33 -9.14 35.51
N THR A 7 2.50 -8.58 35.26
CA THR A 7 2.59 -7.22 34.71
C THR A 7 2.10 -7.29 33.27
N MET A 8 0.97 -6.61 32.98
CA MET A 8 0.47 -6.48 31.61
C MET A 8 1.56 -5.84 30.76
N VAL A 9 1.89 -6.46 29.62
CA VAL A 9 2.85 -5.90 28.67
C VAL A 9 2.27 -4.60 28.10
N THR A 10 2.91 -3.47 28.41
CA THR A 10 2.51 -2.14 27.91
C THR A 10 3.29 -1.72 26.67
N GLU A 11 4.42 -2.37 26.41
CA GLU A 11 5.34 -2.05 25.32
C GLU A 11 5.95 -3.31 24.71
N PHE A 12 6.14 -3.28 23.39
CA PHE A 12 6.82 -4.31 22.62
C PHE A 12 8.21 -3.85 22.19
N LEU A 13 9.16 -4.77 22.17
CA LEU A 13 10.55 -4.55 21.74
C LEU A 13 10.79 -5.20 20.37
N PHE A 14 11.26 -4.42 19.40
CA PHE A 14 11.67 -4.96 18.11
C PHE A 14 13.09 -5.52 18.18
N THR A 15 13.25 -6.79 17.80
CA THR A 15 14.53 -7.52 17.91
C THR A 15 15.32 -7.59 16.62
N VAL A 16 14.74 -7.16 15.50
CA VAL A 16 15.34 -7.27 14.15
C VAL A 16 16.29 -6.11 13.83
N PHE A 17 16.15 -4.98 14.51
CA PHE A 17 16.96 -3.79 14.21
C PHE A 17 18.38 -3.91 14.81
N PRO A 18 19.43 -3.62 14.02
CA PRO A 18 20.81 -3.66 14.49
C PRO A 18 21.04 -2.66 15.61
N ASP A 19 22.04 -2.92 16.45
CA ASP A 19 22.47 -1.95 17.46
C ASP A 19 23.10 -0.72 16.82
N LEU A 20 23.02 0.41 17.53
CA LEU A 20 23.46 1.70 17.02
C LEU A 20 24.94 1.67 16.60
N HIS A 21 25.76 0.93 17.35
CA HIS A 21 27.18 0.71 17.09
C HIS A 21 27.48 -0.33 15.99
N GLU A 22 26.48 -1.09 15.53
CA GLU A 22 26.61 -2.18 14.56
C GLU A 22 26.10 -1.79 13.15
N GLY A 23 26.31 -0.54 12.75
CA GLY A 23 26.02 -0.12 11.37
C GLY A 23 24.56 0.27 11.11
N SER A 24 23.79 0.61 12.13
CA SER A 24 22.40 1.09 11.96
C SER A 24 22.26 2.28 11.00
N LEU A 25 23.27 3.16 10.93
CA LEU A 25 23.31 4.27 9.97
C LEU A 25 23.31 3.82 8.50
N LEU A 26 23.86 2.63 8.20
CA LEU A 26 23.88 2.07 6.85
C LEU A 26 22.46 1.74 6.35
N PHE A 27 21.52 1.42 7.25
CA PHE A 27 20.12 1.18 6.93
C PHE A 27 19.27 2.45 7.05
N PHE A 28 19.61 3.34 7.98
CA PHE A 28 18.89 4.59 8.20
C PHE A 28 18.93 5.51 6.98
N ILE A 29 20.13 5.76 6.42
CA ILE A 29 20.29 6.73 5.33
C ILE A 29 19.48 6.31 4.09
N PRO A 30 19.58 5.07 3.56
CA PRO A 30 18.77 4.65 2.42
C PRO A 30 17.27 4.71 2.72
N LEU A 31 16.83 4.24 3.90
CA LEU A 31 15.41 4.25 4.27
C LEU A 31 14.85 5.68 4.35
N PHE A 32 15.63 6.62 4.89
CA PHE A 32 15.25 8.02 4.96
C PHE A 32 15.11 8.66 3.57
N LEU A 33 16.07 8.40 2.67
CA LEU A 33 16.01 8.88 1.29
C LEU A 33 14.83 8.29 0.53
N ILE A 34 14.58 6.98 0.70
CA ILE A 34 13.43 6.30 0.11
C ILE A 34 12.12 6.90 0.63
N TYR A 35 12.01 7.14 1.94
CA TYR A 35 10.84 7.79 2.53
C TYR A 35 10.59 9.17 1.93
N GLY A 36 11.63 10.01 1.87
CA GLY A 36 11.54 11.34 1.27
C GLY A 36 11.13 11.29 -0.20
N PHE A 37 11.64 10.32 -0.96
CA PHE A 37 11.24 10.10 -2.35
C PHE A 37 9.77 9.70 -2.48
N ILE A 38 9.30 8.74 -1.66
CA ILE A 38 7.90 8.29 -1.66
C ILE A 38 6.96 9.46 -1.37
N LEU A 39 7.25 10.23 -0.31
CA LEU A 39 6.44 11.38 0.06
C LEU A 39 6.39 12.42 -1.06
N THR A 40 7.57 12.83 -1.55
CA THR A 40 7.67 13.88 -2.55
C THR A 40 7.06 13.46 -3.88
N GLY A 41 7.34 12.24 -4.34
CA GLY A 41 6.84 11.71 -5.60
C GLY A 41 5.32 11.58 -5.63
N ASN A 42 4.74 11.00 -4.58
CA ASN A 42 3.29 10.87 -4.47
C ASN A 42 2.60 12.22 -4.24
N LEU A 43 3.21 13.14 -3.50
CA LEU A 43 2.67 14.49 -3.32
C LEU A 43 2.66 15.27 -4.64
N ILE A 44 3.71 15.16 -5.46
CA ILE A 44 3.76 15.77 -6.80
C ILE A 44 2.63 15.23 -7.67
N ILE A 45 2.38 13.91 -7.67
CA ILE A 45 1.30 13.30 -8.45
C ILE A 45 -0.05 13.81 -7.97
N PHE A 46 -0.29 13.81 -6.65
CA PHE A 46 -1.52 14.33 -6.06
C PHE A 46 -1.75 15.78 -6.51
N ILE A 47 -0.77 16.66 -6.33
CA ILE A 47 -0.86 18.08 -6.70
C ILE A 47 -1.07 18.25 -8.22
N ALA A 48 -0.36 17.48 -9.05
CA ALA A 48 -0.50 17.56 -10.50
C ALA A 48 -1.93 17.24 -10.95
N VAL A 49 -2.57 16.21 -10.37
CA VAL A 49 -3.95 15.87 -10.70
C VAL A 49 -4.93 16.96 -10.25
N GLN A 50 -4.70 17.59 -9.10
CA GLN A 50 -5.60 18.65 -8.60
C GLN A 50 -5.50 19.96 -9.39
N LEU A 51 -4.32 20.27 -9.94
CA LEU A 51 -4.06 21.56 -10.59
C LEU A 51 -4.21 21.52 -12.12
N ASP A 52 -4.12 20.34 -12.73
CA ASP A 52 -4.16 20.19 -14.18
C ASP A 52 -5.49 19.62 -14.65
N VAL A 53 -6.31 20.47 -15.29
CA VAL A 53 -7.63 20.10 -15.80
C VAL A 53 -7.57 18.96 -16.83
N VAL A 54 -6.45 18.80 -17.56
CA VAL A 54 -6.28 17.68 -18.51
C VAL A 54 -6.26 16.34 -17.79
N LEU A 55 -5.85 16.32 -16.52
CA LEU A 55 -5.84 15.15 -15.68
C LEU A 55 -7.18 14.89 -14.96
N HIS A 56 -8.22 15.70 -15.14
CA HIS A 56 -9.52 15.50 -14.49
C HIS A 56 -10.34 14.37 -15.16
N THR A 57 -9.78 13.16 -15.19
CA THR A 57 -10.45 11.93 -15.63
C THR A 57 -10.59 10.95 -14.46
N PRO A 58 -11.56 10.02 -14.51
CA PRO A 58 -11.74 8.98 -13.49
C PRO A 58 -10.46 8.25 -13.12
N MET A 59 -9.64 7.93 -14.12
CA MET A 59 -8.40 7.20 -13.95
C MET A 59 -7.36 7.95 -13.13
N TYR A 60 -7.12 9.22 -13.46
CA TYR A 60 -6.17 10.06 -12.75
C TYR A 60 -6.69 10.45 -11.36
N PHE A 61 -8.01 10.54 -11.16
CA PHE A 61 -8.60 10.67 -9.84
C PHE A 61 -8.22 9.49 -8.94
N PHE A 62 -8.36 8.24 -9.43
CA PHE A 62 -7.91 7.07 -8.66
C PHE A 62 -6.41 7.08 -8.39
N ILE A 63 -5.59 7.49 -9.37
CA ILE A 63 -4.13 7.64 -9.16
C ILE A 63 -3.83 8.67 -8.06
N SER A 64 -4.54 9.80 -8.03
CA SER A 64 -4.39 10.80 -6.97
C SER A 64 -4.77 10.24 -5.59
N VAL A 65 -5.84 9.44 -5.51
CA VAL A 65 -6.24 8.77 -4.27
C VAL A 65 -5.18 7.76 -3.85
N LEU A 66 -4.69 6.93 -4.79
CA LEU A 66 -3.64 5.96 -4.53
C LEU A 66 -2.38 6.65 -4.00
N SER A 67 -1.91 7.72 -4.63
CA SER A 67 -0.77 8.50 -4.13
C SER A 67 -0.97 9.06 -2.73
N PHE A 68 -2.19 9.48 -2.39
CA PHE A 68 -2.51 9.91 -1.02
C PHE A 68 -2.44 8.74 -0.02
N LEU A 69 -2.96 7.57 -0.39
CA LEU A 69 -2.89 6.36 0.44
C LEU A 69 -1.44 5.92 0.67
N GLU A 70 -0.58 5.99 -0.36
CA GLU A 70 0.84 5.62 -0.26
C GLU A 70 1.62 6.48 0.73
N ILE A 71 1.30 7.78 0.79
CA ILE A 71 1.88 8.69 1.78
C ILE A 71 1.50 8.24 3.19
N TRP A 72 0.23 7.89 3.41
CA TRP A 72 -0.28 7.47 4.72
C TRP A 72 0.28 6.10 5.10
N TYR A 73 0.33 5.18 4.15
CA TYR A 73 0.83 3.82 4.34
C TYR A 73 2.30 3.86 4.75
N SER A 74 3.12 4.61 4.01
CA SER A 74 4.54 4.79 4.31
C SER A 74 4.77 5.51 5.64
N THR A 75 3.94 6.50 5.97
CA THR A 75 4.03 7.26 7.23
C THR A 75 3.60 6.42 8.45
N THR A 76 2.78 5.39 8.25
CA THR A 76 2.36 4.48 9.33
C THR A 76 3.50 3.57 9.81
N THR A 77 4.43 3.22 8.91
CA THR A 77 5.47 2.21 9.16
C THR A 77 6.88 2.82 9.23
N ILE A 78 7.28 3.56 8.19
CA ILE A 78 8.68 3.98 7.99
C ILE A 78 9.21 4.92 9.08
N PRO A 79 8.45 5.93 9.58
CA PRO A 79 8.94 6.78 10.67
C PRO A 79 9.31 5.99 11.93
N LYS A 80 8.54 4.95 12.26
CA LYS A 80 8.85 4.11 13.41
C LYS A 80 10.07 3.24 13.18
N MET A 81 10.23 2.70 11.96
CA MET A 81 11.43 1.97 11.57
C MET A 81 12.69 2.85 11.65
N LEU A 82 12.62 4.09 11.14
CA LEU A 82 13.69 5.08 11.23
C LEU A 82 14.03 5.42 12.68
N SER A 83 13.02 5.64 13.53
CA SER A 83 13.22 5.88 14.96
C SER A 83 13.91 4.70 15.66
N ASN A 84 13.53 3.47 15.35
CA ASN A 84 14.14 2.29 15.96
C ASN A 84 15.58 2.04 15.50
N LEU A 85 15.97 2.52 14.32
CA LEU A 85 17.36 2.46 13.87
C LEU A 85 18.27 3.39 14.69
N VAL A 86 17.78 4.55 15.12
CA VAL A 86 18.60 5.53 15.86
C VAL A 86 18.40 5.51 17.37
N SER A 87 17.48 4.68 17.87
CA SER A 87 17.16 4.57 19.29
C SER A 87 17.89 3.41 19.95
N GLU A 88 18.39 3.62 21.17
CA GLU A 88 18.89 2.54 22.04
C GLU A 88 17.73 1.62 22.48
N GLN A 89 16.57 2.21 22.77
CA GLN A 89 15.35 1.49 23.13
C GLN A 89 14.44 1.37 21.90
N LYS A 90 14.40 0.18 21.30
CA LYS A 90 13.68 -0.11 20.06
C LYS A 90 12.23 -0.55 20.33
N THR A 91 11.53 0.20 21.18
CA THR A 91 10.21 -0.18 21.71
C THR A 91 9.05 0.55 21.02
N ILE A 92 7.86 -0.03 21.07
CA ILE A 92 6.59 0.60 20.68
C ILE A 92 5.54 0.28 21.74
N SER A 93 4.73 1.26 22.13
CA SER A 93 3.62 1.01 23.05
C SER A 93 2.57 0.09 22.41
N LEU A 94 1.82 -0.65 23.22
CA LEU A 94 0.69 -1.46 22.75
C LEU A 94 -0.28 -0.63 21.90
N ALA A 95 -0.66 0.56 22.37
CA ALA A 95 -1.52 1.47 21.62
C ALA A 95 -0.90 1.90 20.28
N GLY A 96 0.40 2.22 20.25
CA GLY A 96 1.11 2.55 19.02
C GLY A 96 1.15 1.37 18.03
N CYS A 97 1.34 0.15 18.54
CA CYS A 97 1.34 -1.07 17.76
C CYS A 97 -0.02 -1.37 17.13
N LEU A 98 -1.09 -1.25 17.92
CA LEU A 98 -2.47 -1.40 17.46
C LEU A 98 -2.83 -0.36 16.39
N MET A 99 -2.46 0.90 16.61
CA MET A 99 -2.71 1.97 15.63
C MET A 99 -1.93 1.75 14.33
N GLN A 100 -0.66 1.35 14.43
CA GLN A 100 0.14 1.00 13.26
C GLN A 100 -0.51 -0.14 12.46
N MET A 101 -0.93 -1.22 13.14
CA MET A 101 -1.60 -2.35 12.49
C MET A 101 -2.93 -1.94 11.84
N TYR A 102 -3.74 -1.14 12.53
CA TYR A 102 -5.03 -0.68 12.02
C TYR A 102 -4.86 0.08 10.70
N PHE A 103 -4.08 1.17 10.72
CA PHE A 103 -3.90 1.98 9.52
C PHE A 103 -3.22 1.20 8.39
N PHE A 104 -2.23 0.37 8.71
CA PHE A 104 -1.52 -0.43 7.70
C PHE A 104 -2.46 -1.35 6.92
N HIS A 105 -3.27 -2.14 7.62
CA HIS A 105 -4.19 -3.09 6.97
C HIS A 105 -5.37 -2.37 6.32
N SER A 106 -5.93 -1.34 6.96
CA SER A 106 -7.03 -0.57 6.36
C SER A 106 -6.62 0.10 5.06
N LEU A 107 -5.44 0.71 5.01
CA LEU A 107 -4.90 1.33 3.80
C LEU A 107 -4.60 0.28 2.73
N GLY A 108 -4.06 -0.87 3.09
CA GLY A 108 -3.80 -1.96 2.14
C GLY A 108 -5.08 -2.54 1.51
N ILE A 109 -6.14 -2.73 2.29
CA ILE A 109 -7.45 -3.16 1.77
C ILE A 109 -8.05 -2.08 0.86
N THR A 110 -8.01 -0.82 1.29
CA THR A 110 -8.47 0.29 0.46
C THR A 110 -7.70 0.36 -0.86
N GLU A 111 -6.38 0.18 -0.85
CA GLU A 111 -5.56 0.11 -2.06
C GLU A 111 -6.01 -1.02 -2.99
N GLY A 112 -6.20 -2.23 -2.49
CA GLY A 112 -6.71 -3.36 -3.29
C GLY A 112 -8.07 -3.06 -3.93
N CYS A 113 -8.98 -2.41 -3.20
CA CYS A 113 -10.27 -1.98 -3.71
C CYS A 113 -10.14 -0.89 -4.80
N ILE A 114 -9.24 0.09 -4.61
CA ILE A 114 -8.97 1.15 -5.60
C ILE A 114 -8.34 0.56 -6.87
N LEU A 115 -7.39 -0.36 -6.75
CA LEU A 115 -6.81 -1.07 -7.90
C LEU A 115 -7.88 -1.86 -8.68
N THR A 116 -8.84 -2.45 -7.96
CA THR A 116 -10.01 -3.10 -8.57
C THR A 116 -10.88 -2.10 -9.32
N ALA A 117 -11.17 -0.94 -8.72
CA ALA A 117 -11.93 0.13 -9.37
C ALA A 117 -11.23 0.67 -10.63
N MET A 118 -9.89 0.81 -10.60
CA MET A 118 -9.08 1.20 -11.76
C MET A 118 -9.13 0.15 -12.87
N ALA A 119 -9.11 -1.14 -12.54
CA ALA A 119 -9.25 -2.22 -13.50
C ALA A 119 -10.63 -2.22 -14.17
N ILE A 120 -11.69 -1.98 -13.38
CA ILE A 120 -13.07 -1.84 -13.88
C ILE A 120 -13.19 -0.61 -14.80
N ASP A 121 -12.62 0.54 -14.41
CA ASP A 121 -12.60 1.74 -15.25
C ASP A 121 -11.94 1.46 -16.61
N ARG A 122 -10.76 0.84 -16.62
CA ARG A 122 -10.07 0.48 -17.86
C ARG A 122 -10.83 -0.55 -18.68
N TYR A 123 -11.45 -1.53 -18.03
CA TYR A 123 -12.28 -2.54 -18.68
C TYR A 123 -13.45 -1.89 -19.42
N ILE A 124 -14.21 -1.01 -18.76
CA ILE A 124 -15.35 -0.34 -19.40
C ILE A 124 -14.86 0.57 -20.53
N ALA A 125 -13.78 1.31 -20.32
CA ALA A 125 -13.24 2.25 -21.32
C ALA A 125 -12.81 1.55 -22.63
N ILE A 126 -12.24 0.34 -22.54
CA ILE A 126 -11.70 -0.38 -23.70
C ILE A 126 -12.70 -1.37 -24.29
N CYS A 127 -13.39 -2.14 -23.46
CA CYS A 127 -14.31 -3.18 -23.92
C CYS A 127 -15.69 -2.62 -24.30
N HIS A 128 -16.10 -1.50 -23.70
CA HIS A 128 -17.44 -0.90 -23.89
C HIS A 128 -17.36 0.62 -24.11
N PRO A 129 -16.57 1.11 -25.10
CA PRO A 129 -16.26 2.53 -25.23
C PRO A 129 -17.51 3.43 -25.43
N LEU A 130 -18.55 2.93 -26.10
CA LEU A 130 -19.81 3.67 -26.33
C LEU A 130 -20.63 3.86 -25.05
N HIS A 131 -20.51 2.94 -24.09
CA HIS A 131 -21.24 2.99 -22.82
C HIS A 131 -20.43 3.66 -21.70
N TYR A 132 -19.12 3.83 -21.87
CA TYR A 132 -18.24 4.43 -20.87
C TYR A 132 -18.75 5.76 -20.27
N PRO A 133 -19.17 6.78 -21.04
CA PRO A 133 -19.60 8.05 -20.44
C PRO A 133 -20.91 7.95 -19.64
N VAL A 134 -21.74 6.94 -19.93
CA VAL A 134 -23.00 6.69 -19.21
C VAL A 134 -22.73 5.92 -17.91
N ILE A 135 -21.79 4.97 -17.94
CA ILE A 135 -21.45 4.14 -16.77
C ILE A 135 -20.49 4.89 -15.83
N MET A 136 -19.34 5.34 -16.35
CA MET A 136 -18.30 6.02 -15.58
C MET A 136 -18.55 7.53 -15.51
N THR A 137 -19.62 7.91 -14.82
CA THR A 137 -19.95 9.31 -14.58
C THR A 137 -18.93 9.97 -13.62
N PRO A 138 -18.80 11.32 -13.61
CA PRO A 138 -17.89 12.01 -12.69
C PRO A 138 -18.11 11.71 -11.19
N LYS A 139 -19.31 11.26 -10.81
CA LYS A 139 -19.65 10.91 -9.42
C LYS A 139 -19.26 9.47 -9.06
N LEU A 140 -19.14 8.57 -10.03
CA LEU A 140 -18.88 7.16 -9.76
C LEU A 140 -17.49 6.92 -9.13
N PRO A 141 -16.38 7.53 -9.61
CA PRO A 141 -15.07 7.38 -8.97
C PRO A 141 -15.08 7.80 -7.50
N ILE A 142 -15.76 8.90 -7.19
CA ILE A 142 -15.89 9.40 -5.81
C ILE A 142 -16.62 8.38 -4.93
N LYS A 143 -17.72 7.80 -5.43
CA LYS A 143 -18.47 6.75 -4.70
C LYS A 143 -17.65 5.48 -4.52
N LEU A 144 -16.92 5.04 -5.55
CA LEU A 144 -16.06 3.87 -5.50
C LEU A 144 -14.91 4.06 -4.50
N THR A 145 -14.29 5.23 -4.49
CA THR A 145 -13.28 5.60 -3.49
C THR A 145 -13.85 5.63 -2.09
N ALA A 146 -15.00 6.29 -1.87
CA ALA A 146 -15.64 6.31 -0.56
C ALA A 146 -15.99 4.89 -0.07
N GLY A 147 -16.52 4.04 -0.96
CA GLY A 147 -16.79 2.64 -0.67
C GLY A 147 -15.53 1.84 -0.34
N SER A 148 -14.42 2.09 -1.05
CA SER A 148 -13.13 1.45 -0.82
C SER A 148 -12.53 1.83 0.54
N CYS A 149 -12.64 3.11 0.92
CA CYS A 149 -12.24 3.57 2.25
C CYS A 149 -13.13 2.95 3.32
N LEU A 150 -14.46 3.01 3.17
CA LEU A 150 -15.38 2.40 4.14
C LEU A 150 -15.09 0.91 4.31
N CYS A 151 -14.86 0.18 3.21
CA CYS A 151 -14.49 -1.22 3.23
C CYS A 151 -13.23 -1.46 4.07
N GLY A 152 -12.11 -0.81 3.73
CA GLY A 152 -10.84 -1.02 4.42
C GLY A 152 -10.83 -0.60 5.90
N PHE A 153 -11.47 0.53 6.23
CA PHE A 153 -11.49 1.02 7.61
C PHE A 153 -12.47 0.24 8.50
N LEU A 154 -13.56 -0.32 7.95
CA LEU A 154 -14.54 -1.10 8.73
C LEU A 154 -14.16 -2.57 8.85
N LEU A 155 -13.55 -3.19 7.83
CA LEU A 155 -13.20 -4.62 7.87
C LEU A 155 -12.15 -4.93 8.94
N VAL A 156 -11.18 -4.03 9.13
CA VAL A 156 -10.05 -4.23 10.07
C VAL A 156 -10.43 -3.91 11.52
N LEU A 157 -11.43 -3.04 11.72
CA LEU A 157 -11.76 -2.52 13.04
C LEU A 157 -12.16 -3.61 14.07
N PRO A 158 -13.00 -4.61 13.73
CA PRO A 158 -13.34 -5.70 14.66
C PRO A 158 -12.12 -6.51 15.11
N GLU A 159 -11.19 -6.78 14.20
CA GLU A 159 -9.97 -7.53 14.52
C GLU A 159 -9.09 -6.73 15.49
N ILE A 160 -8.86 -5.44 15.22
CA ILE A 160 -8.07 -4.59 16.12
C ILE A 160 -8.75 -4.43 17.48
N ALA A 161 -10.07 -4.26 17.52
CA ALA A 161 -10.83 -4.18 18.76
C ALA A 161 -10.72 -5.48 19.57
N TRP A 162 -10.76 -6.64 18.91
CA TRP A 162 -10.52 -7.93 19.56
C TRP A 162 -9.10 -8.03 20.12
N ILE A 163 -8.07 -7.71 19.32
CA ILE A 163 -6.66 -7.76 19.75
C ILE A 163 -6.41 -6.83 20.95
N ALA A 164 -7.06 -5.66 20.99
CA ALA A 164 -6.94 -4.72 22.09
C ALA A 164 -7.44 -5.27 23.44
N THR A 165 -8.30 -6.30 23.42
CA THR A 165 -8.81 -6.97 24.63
C THR A 165 -7.97 -8.15 25.10
N LEU A 166 -7.01 -8.61 24.28
CA LEU A 166 -6.22 -9.80 24.59
C LEU A 166 -5.19 -9.50 25.70
N PRO A 167 -5.01 -10.41 26.66
CA PRO A 167 -3.91 -10.31 27.60
C PRO A 167 -2.59 -10.71 26.91
N PHE A 168 -1.58 -9.85 27.00
CA PHE A 168 -0.22 -10.12 26.55
C PHE A 168 0.67 -10.42 27.77
N CYS A 169 1.18 -11.64 27.86
CA CYS A 169 2.03 -12.11 28.97
C CYS A 169 3.16 -13.04 28.55
N ALA A 170 3.28 -13.35 27.26
CA ALA A 170 4.48 -13.99 26.74
C ALA A 170 5.64 -12.99 26.74
N SER A 171 6.69 -13.27 25.95
CA SER A 171 7.71 -12.28 25.65
C SER A 171 7.09 -10.98 25.11
N ASN A 172 7.68 -9.83 25.42
CA ASN A 172 7.31 -8.57 24.79
C ASN A 172 8.10 -8.34 23.48
N GLN A 173 8.76 -9.35 22.93
CA GLN A 173 9.61 -9.23 21.75
C GLN A 173 8.87 -9.52 20.46
N ILE A 174 8.96 -8.59 19.50
CA ILE A 174 8.48 -8.76 18.13
C ILE A 174 9.67 -9.03 17.21
N HIS A 175 9.65 -10.18 16.53
CA HIS A 175 10.64 -10.59 15.52
C HIS A 175 10.23 -10.11 14.11
N GLN A 176 9.92 -8.82 13.97
CA GLN A 176 9.59 -8.14 12.72
C GLN A 176 10.09 -6.68 12.79
N ILE A 177 10.02 -5.95 11.68
CA ILE A 177 10.42 -4.54 11.61
C ILE A 177 9.25 -3.56 11.86
N PHE A 178 8.03 -4.07 11.93
CA PHE A 178 6.80 -3.32 12.24
C PHE A 178 5.78 -4.26 12.90
N CYS A 179 4.72 -3.69 13.47
CA CYS A 179 3.63 -4.42 14.07
C CYS A 179 2.71 -5.04 13.00
N TYR A 180 2.49 -6.36 13.12
CA TYR A 180 1.66 -7.14 12.21
C TYR A 180 0.83 -8.16 13.01
N PHE A 181 -0.27 -8.64 12.46
CA PHE A 181 -1.22 -9.52 13.16
C PHE A 181 -0.55 -10.78 13.73
N THR A 182 0.05 -11.60 12.87
CA THR A 182 0.59 -12.90 13.28
C THR A 182 1.69 -12.81 14.35
N PRO A 183 2.71 -11.93 14.26
CA PRO A 183 3.71 -11.77 15.32
C PRO A 183 3.13 -11.31 16.65
N VAL A 184 2.18 -10.38 16.64
CA VAL A 184 1.59 -9.81 17.87
C VAL A 184 0.68 -10.83 18.56
N LEU A 185 -0.15 -11.54 17.79
CA LEU A 185 -1.06 -12.54 18.33
C LEU A 185 -0.34 -13.73 18.98
N LYS A 186 0.86 -14.09 18.50
CA LYS A 186 1.72 -15.11 19.13
C LYS A 186 2.18 -14.73 20.54
N LEU A 187 2.07 -13.46 20.94
CA LEU A 187 2.47 -12.99 22.27
C LEU A 187 1.30 -13.00 23.29
N ALA A 188 0.08 -13.28 22.83
CA ALA A 188 -1.09 -13.36 23.68
C ALA A 188 -1.05 -14.61 24.58
N CYS A 189 -1.66 -14.51 25.75
CA CYS A 189 -1.73 -15.61 26.73
C CYS A 189 -2.82 -16.63 26.44
N THR A 190 -3.78 -16.24 25.62
CA THR A 190 -5.01 -16.98 25.36
C THR A 190 -4.95 -17.63 23.99
N ASP A 191 -5.86 -18.57 23.74
CA ASP A 191 -6.01 -19.13 22.41
C ASP A 191 -6.37 -18.02 21.40
N THR A 192 -5.55 -17.92 20.34
CA THR A 192 -5.73 -16.97 19.24
C THR A 192 -6.20 -17.65 17.96
N SER A 193 -6.75 -18.86 18.04
CA SER A 193 -7.24 -19.64 16.89
C SER A 193 -8.23 -18.89 15.99
N LEU A 194 -8.97 -17.91 16.52
CA LEU A 194 -9.85 -17.02 15.74
C LEU A 194 -9.12 -16.28 14.62
N VAL A 195 -7.80 -16.04 14.74
CA VAL A 195 -7.00 -15.42 13.68
C VAL A 195 -7.07 -16.20 12.38
N VAL A 196 -7.20 -17.53 12.43
CA VAL A 196 -7.27 -18.38 11.22
C VAL A 196 -8.53 -18.07 10.41
N ILE A 197 -9.65 -17.79 11.09
CA ILE A 197 -10.91 -17.43 10.43
C ILE A 197 -10.77 -16.03 9.81
N VAL A 198 -10.18 -15.09 10.54
CA VAL A 198 -9.97 -13.71 10.07
C VAL A 198 -9.00 -13.68 8.88
N ASP A 199 -7.90 -14.41 8.95
CA ASP A 199 -6.94 -14.59 7.85
C ASP A 199 -7.61 -15.24 6.63
N ALA A 200 -8.52 -16.20 6.83
CA ALA A 200 -9.27 -16.79 5.71
C ALA A 200 -10.23 -15.79 5.04
N ILE A 201 -10.85 -14.89 5.82
CA ILE A 201 -11.70 -13.81 5.29
C ILE A 201 -10.86 -12.83 4.46
N HIS A 202 -9.74 -12.36 4.99
CA HIS A 202 -8.81 -11.49 4.25
C HIS A 202 -8.26 -12.18 3.01
N GLY A 203 -7.90 -13.47 3.11
CA GLY A 203 -7.46 -14.28 1.98
C GLY A 203 -8.52 -14.36 0.88
N ALA A 204 -9.78 -14.58 1.23
CA ALA A 204 -10.89 -14.62 0.28
C ALA A 204 -11.10 -13.25 -0.40
N GLU A 205 -10.98 -12.15 0.33
CA GLU A 205 -11.08 -10.79 -0.20
C GLU A 205 -9.96 -10.47 -1.20
N ILE A 206 -8.71 -10.82 -0.85
CA ILE A 206 -7.54 -10.67 -1.73
C ILE A 206 -7.73 -11.48 -3.01
N ILE A 207 -8.16 -12.75 -2.89
CA ILE A 207 -8.42 -13.61 -4.05
C ILE A 207 -9.54 -13.05 -4.92
N ALA A 208 -10.64 -12.59 -4.33
CA ALA A 208 -11.74 -11.98 -5.08
C ALA A 208 -11.27 -10.75 -5.87
N SER A 209 -10.55 -9.84 -5.22
CA SER A 209 -9.98 -8.65 -5.86
C SER A 209 -9.01 -9.02 -6.99
N PHE A 210 -8.12 -9.97 -6.74
CA PHE A 210 -7.19 -10.50 -7.74
C PHE A 210 -7.93 -11.05 -8.97
N LEU A 211 -8.97 -11.87 -8.75
CA LEU A 211 -9.75 -12.48 -9.84
C LEU A 211 -10.47 -11.43 -10.67
N VAL A 212 -11.09 -10.43 -10.04
CA VAL A 212 -11.78 -9.35 -10.76
C VAL A 212 -10.79 -8.58 -11.64
N ILE A 213 -9.61 -8.24 -11.11
CA ILE A 213 -8.58 -7.53 -11.86
C ILE A 213 -8.03 -8.40 -12.99
N ALA A 214 -7.67 -9.66 -12.71
CA ALA A 214 -7.13 -10.59 -13.69
C ALA A 214 -8.13 -10.82 -14.85
N LEU A 215 -9.40 -11.09 -14.54
CA LEU A 215 -10.45 -11.27 -15.56
C LEU A 215 -10.66 -10.00 -16.39
N SER A 216 -10.63 -8.82 -15.75
CA SER A 216 -10.72 -7.53 -16.43
C SER A 216 -9.60 -7.36 -17.45
N TYR A 217 -8.35 -7.60 -17.06
CA TYR A 217 -7.20 -7.47 -17.95
C TYR A 217 -7.12 -8.55 -19.02
N ILE A 218 -7.53 -9.79 -18.73
CA ILE A 218 -7.66 -10.84 -19.75
C ILE A 218 -8.61 -10.38 -20.85
N ARG A 219 -9.79 -9.85 -20.48
CA ARG A 219 -10.77 -9.34 -21.45
C ARG A 219 -10.24 -8.13 -22.22
N ILE A 220 -9.57 -7.18 -21.55
CA ILE A 220 -8.94 -6.03 -22.19
C ILE A 220 -7.92 -6.50 -23.24
N ILE A 221 -7.04 -7.44 -22.88
CA ILE A 221 -6.01 -7.96 -23.79
C ILE A 221 -6.66 -8.63 -25.01
N VAL A 222 -7.71 -9.43 -24.82
CA VAL A 222 -8.46 -10.04 -25.93
C VAL A 222 -9.02 -8.98 -26.88
N VAL A 223 -9.63 -7.92 -26.36
CA VAL A 223 -10.17 -6.82 -27.18
C VAL A 223 -9.04 -6.09 -27.93
N ILE A 224 -7.93 -5.80 -27.26
CA ILE A 224 -6.76 -5.15 -27.88
C ILE A 224 -6.21 -6.01 -29.03
N LEU A 225 -6.02 -7.32 -28.83
CA LEU A 225 -5.51 -8.21 -29.87
C LEU A 225 -6.43 -8.29 -31.09
N GLY A 226 -7.74 -8.11 -30.90
CA GLY A 226 -8.74 -8.05 -31.97
C GLY A 226 -8.82 -6.71 -32.72
N MET A 227 -8.12 -5.66 -32.28
CA MET A 227 -8.20 -4.34 -32.94
C MET A 227 -7.53 -4.37 -34.33
N PRO A 228 -8.17 -3.81 -35.38
CA PRO A 228 -7.60 -3.83 -36.73
C PRO A 228 -6.33 -2.97 -36.84
N SER A 229 -6.29 -1.78 -36.23
CA SER A 229 -5.14 -0.85 -36.32
C SER A 229 -3.97 -1.26 -35.39
N PRO A 230 -2.76 -1.49 -35.93
CA PRO A 230 -1.55 -1.70 -35.14
C PRO A 230 -1.20 -0.53 -34.21
N GLU A 231 -1.45 0.70 -34.65
CA GLU A 231 -1.23 1.92 -33.86
C GLU A 231 -2.22 2.00 -32.69
N GLY A 232 -3.49 1.65 -32.95
CA GLY A 232 -4.52 1.54 -31.93
C GLY A 232 -4.16 0.50 -30.85
N ARG A 233 -3.65 -0.66 -31.28
CA ARG A 233 -3.15 -1.72 -30.37
C ARG A 233 -2.03 -1.21 -29.49
N LYS A 234 -0.99 -0.60 -30.08
CA LYS A 234 0.17 -0.08 -29.35
C LYS A 234 -0.25 0.98 -28.34
N LYS A 235 -1.16 1.88 -28.73
CA LYS A 235 -1.69 2.92 -27.84
C LYS A 235 -2.46 2.32 -26.67
N ALA A 236 -3.39 1.40 -26.91
CA ALA A 236 -4.19 0.77 -25.87
C ALA A 236 -3.32 -0.05 -24.90
N PHE A 237 -2.38 -0.84 -25.41
CA PHE A 237 -1.45 -1.61 -24.59
C PHE A 237 -0.58 -0.71 -23.70
N SER A 238 -0.07 0.39 -24.26
CA SER A 238 0.72 1.37 -23.51
C SER A 238 -0.06 2.00 -22.36
N THR A 239 -1.39 2.17 -22.49
CA THR A 239 -2.22 2.73 -21.42
C THR A 239 -2.47 1.76 -20.27
N CYS A 240 -2.45 0.45 -20.52
CA CYS A 240 -2.68 -0.58 -19.50
C CYS A 240 -1.39 -1.04 -18.81
N ALA A 241 -0.25 -0.91 -19.47
CA ALA A 241 1.03 -1.45 -18.99
C ALA A 241 1.42 -0.93 -17.59
N ALA A 242 1.18 0.35 -17.31
CA ALA A 242 1.44 0.91 -15.98
C ALA A 242 0.60 0.25 -14.89
N HIS A 243 -0.69 0.02 -15.15
CA HIS A 243 -1.59 -0.55 -14.14
C HIS A 243 -1.36 -2.04 -13.95
N ILE A 244 -1.06 -2.77 -15.04
CA ILE A 244 -0.67 -4.19 -14.94
C ILE A 244 0.60 -4.32 -14.11
N ALA A 245 1.58 -3.41 -14.29
CA ALA A 245 2.79 -3.42 -13.47
C ALA A 245 2.48 -3.19 -11.99
N VAL A 246 1.67 -2.18 -11.65
CA VAL A 246 1.29 -1.91 -10.25
C VAL A 246 0.48 -3.07 -9.65
N PHE A 247 -0.46 -3.63 -10.41
CA PHE A 247 -1.22 -4.82 -10.02
C PHE A 247 -0.31 -6.02 -9.69
N LEU A 248 0.62 -6.34 -10.60
CA LEU A 248 1.53 -7.47 -10.40
C LEU A 248 2.49 -7.25 -9.23
N MET A 249 2.93 -6.01 -9.01
CA MET A 249 3.78 -5.69 -7.86
C MET A 249 3.01 -5.77 -6.55
N PHE A 250 1.79 -5.22 -6.47
CA PHE A 250 0.97 -5.25 -5.26
C PHE A 250 0.60 -6.68 -4.89
N PHE A 251 -0.12 -7.40 -5.77
CA PHE A 251 -0.56 -8.76 -5.48
C PHE A 251 0.60 -9.76 -5.46
N GLY A 252 1.66 -9.52 -6.22
CA GLY A 252 2.89 -10.32 -6.14
C GLY A 252 3.55 -10.20 -4.77
N SER A 253 3.63 -8.97 -4.21
CA SER A 253 4.19 -8.75 -2.88
C SER A 253 3.32 -9.37 -1.79
N VAL A 254 1.99 -9.22 -1.89
CA VAL A 254 1.04 -9.92 -1.00
C VAL A 254 1.21 -11.44 -1.08
N ALA A 255 1.29 -11.98 -2.29
CA ALA A 255 1.48 -13.42 -2.49
C ALA A 255 2.79 -13.92 -1.87
N VAL A 256 3.90 -13.20 -2.04
CA VAL A 256 5.19 -13.56 -1.42
C VAL A 256 5.10 -13.51 0.12
N MET A 257 4.37 -12.54 0.68
CA MET A 257 4.20 -12.41 2.13
C MET A 257 3.33 -13.53 2.73
N TYR A 258 2.23 -13.91 2.06
CA TYR A 258 1.26 -14.89 2.56
C TYR A 258 1.57 -16.33 2.16
N LEU A 259 2.01 -16.58 0.92
CA LEU A 259 2.41 -17.90 0.43
C LEU A 259 3.83 -18.23 0.89
N ARG A 260 4.19 -17.94 2.15
CA ARG A 260 5.41 -18.46 2.79
C ARG A 260 5.48 -19.95 2.47
N PHE A 261 6.24 -20.31 1.43
CA PHE A 261 6.48 -21.69 1.11
C PHE A 261 7.06 -22.29 2.38
N SER A 262 6.61 -23.49 2.76
CA SER A 262 6.85 -24.15 4.06
C SER A 262 8.32 -24.34 4.47
N ALA A 263 9.27 -23.67 3.83
CA ALA A 263 10.65 -23.49 4.20
C ALA A 263 10.80 -22.53 5.40
N THR A 264 11.63 -22.93 6.35
CA THR A 264 12.11 -22.09 7.45
C THR A 264 13.12 -21.07 6.91
N TYR A 265 12.65 -19.87 6.56
CA TYR A 265 13.52 -18.76 6.17
C TYR A 265 14.29 -18.20 7.38
N SER A 266 15.52 -17.74 7.16
CA SER A 266 16.28 -17.00 8.17
C SER A 266 15.66 -15.63 8.44
N VAL A 267 15.90 -15.05 9.62
CA VAL A 267 15.47 -13.69 10.01
C VAL A 267 15.83 -12.62 8.95
N PHE A 268 16.97 -12.76 8.28
CA PHE A 268 17.38 -11.87 7.19
C PHE A 268 16.39 -11.85 6.02
N TRP A 269 15.99 -13.03 5.52
CA TRP A 269 15.03 -13.16 4.42
C TRP A 269 13.64 -12.72 4.82
N ASP A 270 13.19 -13.04 6.04
CA ASP A 270 11.92 -12.56 6.59
C ASP A 270 11.88 -11.02 6.62
N THR A 271 12.99 -10.41 7.03
CA THR A 271 13.15 -8.95 7.05
C THR A 271 13.16 -8.36 5.66
N ALA A 272 13.92 -8.94 4.73
CA ALA A 272 14.01 -8.46 3.35
C ALA A 272 12.65 -8.52 2.62
N ILE A 273 11.89 -9.59 2.84
CA ILE A 273 10.52 -9.73 2.31
C ILE A 273 9.60 -8.66 2.90
N ALA A 274 9.63 -8.46 4.22
CA ALA A 274 8.83 -7.45 4.89
C ALA A 274 9.17 -6.02 4.41
N VAL A 275 10.46 -5.69 4.27
CA VAL A 275 10.93 -4.42 3.71
C VAL A 275 10.43 -4.26 2.27
N THR A 276 10.58 -5.28 1.45
CA THR A 276 10.15 -5.23 0.05
C THR A 276 8.64 -5.02 -0.05
N PHE A 277 7.85 -5.74 0.75
CA PHE A 277 6.41 -5.60 0.81
C PHE A 277 5.97 -4.17 1.13
N VAL A 278 6.57 -3.57 2.17
CA VAL A 278 6.15 -2.25 2.67
C VAL A 278 6.69 -1.09 1.85
N ILE A 279 7.82 -1.26 1.15
CA ILE A 279 8.53 -0.14 0.52
C ILE A 279 8.44 -0.16 -1.00
N LEU A 280 8.44 -1.34 -1.63
CA LEU A 280 8.63 -1.46 -3.08
C LEU A 280 7.50 -0.80 -3.87
N VAL A 281 6.24 -1.07 -3.48
CA VAL A 281 5.06 -0.53 -4.16
C VAL A 281 4.98 1.00 -4.00
N PRO A 282 5.04 1.58 -2.78
CA PRO A 282 5.03 3.04 -2.61
C PRO A 282 6.18 3.75 -3.34
N PHE A 283 7.35 3.12 -3.41
CA PHE A 283 8.53 3.67 -4.07
C PHE A 283 8.39 3.66 -5.61
N LEU A 284 7.87 2.58 -6.19
CA LEU A 284 7.76 2.45 -7.64
C LEU A 284 6.52 3.14 -8.21
N ASN A 285 5.45 3.31 -7.42
CA ASN A 285 4.20 3.93 -7.86
C ASN A 285 4.41 5.31 -8.50
N PRO A 286 5.15 6.26 -7.87
CA PRO A 286 5.46 7.54 -8.50
C PRO A 286 6.17 7.43 -9.84
N ILE A 287 7.12 6.50 -9.95
CA ILE A 287 7.92 6.29 -11.17
C ILE A 287 7.03 5.75 -12.29
N ILE A 288 6.19 4.77 -11.98
CA ILE A 288 5.31 4.11 -12.96
C ILE A 288 4.26 5.08 -13.47
N TYR A 289 3.58 5.80 -12.59
CA TYR A 289 2.51 6.71 -12.99
C TYR A 289 3.03 8.03 -13.59
N SER A 290 4.21 8.52 -13.21
CA SER A 290 4.77 9.76 -13.77
C SER A 290 5.59 9.56 -15.05
N LEU A 291 6.53 8.60 -15.08
CA LEU A 291 7.48 8.50 -16.19
C LEU A 291 6.91 7.79 -17.41
N ARG A 292 5.99 6.83 -17.20
CA ARG A 292 5.37 6.07 -18.30
C ARG A 292 4.13 6.74 -18.88
N ASN A 293 3.55 7.71 -18.18
CA ASN A 293 2.35 8.39 -18.63
C ASN A 293 2.72 9.79 -19.17
N LYS A 294 2.48 10.00 -20.46
CA LYS A 294 2.79 11.27 -21.14
C LYS A 294 2.01 12.44 -20.56
N ASP A 295 0.71 12.26 -20.29
CA ASP A 295 -0.15 13.34 -19.79
C ASP A 295 0.30 13.76 -18.39
N MET A 296 0.61 12.78 -17.52
CA MET A 296 1.16 13.03 -16.19
C MET A 296 2.51 13.76 -16.27
N LYS A 297 3.41 13.28 -17.13
CA LYS A 297 4.73 13.92 -17.34
C LYS A 297 4.58 15.37 -17.80
N ASP A 298 3.66 15.64 -18.71
CA ASP A 298 3.44 16.98 -19.24
C ASP A 298 2.76 17.90 -18.21
N ALA A 299 1.85 17.37 -17.38
CA ALA A 299 1.29 18.10 -16.24
C ALA A 299 2.35 18.47 -15.19
N ILE A 300 3.22 17.52 -14.83
CA ILE A 300 4.32 17.76 -13.89
C ILE A 300 5.28 18.83 -14.44
N LYS A 301 5.60 18.81 -15.74
CA LYS A 301 6.40 19.89 -16.36
C LYS A 301 5.72 21.24 -16.25
N ARG A 302 4.41 21.32 -16.53
CA ARG A 302 3.64 22.57 -16.41
C ARG A 302 3.66 23.09 -14.97
N LEU A 303 3.51 22.21 -13.98
CA LEU A 303 3.60 22.54 -12.56
C LEU A 303 4.93 23.22 -12.20
N PHE A 304 6.06 22.62 -12.63
CA PHE A 304 7.38 23.20 -12.38
C PHE A 304 7.62 24.50 -13.15
N CYS A 305 7.10 24.63 -14.38
CA CYS A 305 7.17 25.89 -15.12
C CYS A 305 6.37 27.01 -14.43
N TYR A 306 5.18 26.70 -13.92
CA TYR A 306 4.36 27.64 -13.16
C TYR A 306 5.05 28.10 -11.87
N GLN A 307 5.62 27.18 -11.10
CA GLN A 307 6.39 27.51 -9.90
C GLN A 307 7.61 28.40 -10.20
N LYS A 308 8.32 28.15 -11.31
CA LYS A 308 9.42 29.01 -11.77
C LYS A 308 8.95 30.42 -12.16
N ALA A 309 7.81 30.55 -12.83
CA ALA A 309 7.24 31.85 -13.17
C ALA A 309 6.85 32.65 -11.91
N VAL A 310 6.19 32.02 -10.94
CA VAL A 310 5.78 32.67 -9.68
C VAL A 310 6.99 33.07 -8.82
N SER A 311 8.01 32.21 -8.72
CA SER A 311 9.25 32.52 -7.98
C SER A 311 10.13 33.56 -8.66
N GLY A 312 10.03 33.73 -9.98
CA GLY A 312 10.73 34.76 -10.75
C GLY A 312 10.07 36.15 -10.69
N ILE A 313 8.76 36.22 -10.42
CA ILE A 313 8.02 37.49 -10.27
C ILE A 313 8.30 38.16 -8.90
N GLY A 314 8.87 37.42 -7.95
CA GLY A 314 9.25 37.91 -6.62
C GLY A 314 10.70 38.38 -6.47
N ARG A 315 11.45 38.60 -7.56
CA ARG A 315 12.80 39.18 -7.56
C ARG A 315 12.84 40.51 -8.29
#